data_AF-A0A7C8M723-F1
#
_entry.id   AF-A0A7C8M723-F1
#
_cell.length_a   1.000
_cell.length_b   1.000
_cell.length_c   1.000
_cell.angle_alpha   90.00
_cell.angle_beta   90.00
_cell.angle_gamma   90.00
#
_symmetry.space_group_name_H-M   'P 1'
#
loop_
_entity.id
_entity.type
_entity.pdbx_description
1 polymer ?
#
loop_
_entity_poly.entity_id
_entity_poly.type
_entity_poly.pdbx_seq_one_letter_code
_entity_poly.pdbx_strand_id
1 'polypeptide(L)'
;MPKAAPKKRAKAKPPKARVAKAAPSEVNLVEEASVEDLIGQDDITLHNAQNSSLLRLPAELREQIWTYAFGNRTLHPDSSRKFYGHPGRGTLTFYRCQEPHSDAEVYAMSLQGSAPDAPYSWAAESMVQDDRWVGSHGTRCLMQKAENATAPAVCKQMYHEAEEIIWKTTTWSFASPFAFQDFVRTPGVKLHLITQLSIVLDHRGLHGWENALTPGTVASCTSLVGLNLIMSISRWYMVNSRSYSRHIKRMNRPQSDTWYLVQLISQFHHLVNLIKQFQHLPLREERTTVLVTHEHGPKIHDPPPADPGPRLSVPKRIHMAGIVKELLLDHHPRRLSGRSRR
;
A
#
# COMPACT_ATOMS: atom_id res chain seq x y z
N MET A 1 22.98 -14.92 50.31
CA MET A 1 23.08 -14.14 49.06
C MET A 1 23.05 -12.65 49.40
N PRO A 2 24.05 -11.84 49.01
CA PRO A 2 24.15 -10.44 49.41
C PRO A 2 23.13 -9.58 48.65
N LYS A 3 22.41 -8.72 49.38
CA LYS A 3 21.41 -7.78 48.85
C LYS A 3 22.09 -6.65 48.08
N ALA A 4 21.68 -6.44 46.83
CA ALA A 4 22.18 -5.38 45.96
C ALA A 4 21.79 -4.00 46.49
N ALA A 5 22.77 -3.08 46.54
CA ALA A 5 22.59 -1.71 47.01
C ALA A 5 21.79 -0.84 46.00
N PRO A 6 21.01 0.14 46.49
CA PRO A 6 20.17 0.99 45.63
C PRO A 6 21.00 1.97 44.79
N LYS A 7 20.71 2.01 43.48
CA LYS A 7 21.34 2.92 42.51
C LYS A 7 21.00 4.38 42.85
N LYS A 8 22.02 5.19 43.13
CA LYS A 8 21.91 6.65 43.33
C LYS A 8 21.32 7.31 42.08
N ARG A 9 20.18 7.98 42.26
CA ARG A 9 19.48 8.78 41.24
C ARG A 9 20.32 10.02 40.92
N ALA A 10 20.81 10.14 39.69
CA ALA A 10 21.56 11.32 39.24
C ALA A 10 20.66 12.58 39.28
N LYS A 11 21.17 13.65 39.90
CA LYS A 11 20.50 14.95 39.98
C LYS A 11 20.38 15.56 38.58
N ALA A 12 19.17 15.97 38.20
CA ALA A 12 18.89 16.65 36.94
C ALA A 12 19.65 17.98 36.85
N LYS A 13 20.26 18.25 35.69
CA LYS A 13 20.90 19.54 35.39
C LYS A 13 19.83 20.65 35.40
N PRO A 14 20.13 21.84 35.96
CA PRO A 14 19.22 22.97 35.93
C PRO A 14 19.00 23.46 34.48
N PRO A 15 17.80 23.96 34.15
CA PRO A 15 17.50 24.49 32.82
C PRO A 15 18.35 25.74 32.53
N LYS A 16 18.94 25.79 31.33
CA LYS A 16 19.68 26.95 30.85
C LYS A 16 18.75 28.15 30.75
N ALA A 17 19.18 29.28 31.30
CA ALA A 17 18.48 30.56 31.25
C ALA A 17 18.17 30.95 29.80
N ARG A 18 16.91 31.31 29.57
CA ARG A 18 16.38 31.82 28.31
C ARG A 18 17.00 33.20 28.04
N VAL A 19 17.79 33.31 26.97
CA VAL A 19 18.28 34.59 26.46
C VAL A 19 17.07 35.42 26.02
N ALA A 20 16.94 36.62 26.58
CA ALA A 20 15.88 37.57 26.28
C ALA A 20 15.95 37.98 24.80
N LYS A 21 14.83 37.81 24.09
CA LYS A 21 14.66 38.26 22.70
C LYS A 21 14.57 39.79 22.67
N ALA A 22 15.34 40.38 21.76
CA ALA A 22 15.38 41.80 21.47
C ALA A 22 13.99 42.36 21.10
N ALA A 23 13.80 43.64 21.43
CA ALA A 23 12.58 44.41 21.23
C ALA A 23 12.13 44.45 19.76
N PRO A 24 10.81 44.51 19.50
CA PRO A 24 10.27 44.66 18.15
C PRO A 24 10.52 46.08 17.65
N SER A 25 11.15 46.18 16.48
CA SER A 25 11.30 47.40 15.69
C SER A 25 9.93 47.91 15.23
N GLU A 26 9.75 49.23 15.27
CA GLU A 26 8.58 49.97 14.80
C GLU A 26 8.16 49.52 13.40
N VAL A 27 6.94 49.01 13.32
CA VAL A 27 6.27 48.65 12.07
C VAL A 27 5.72 49.93 11.48
N ASN A 28 6.25 50.33 10.33
CA ASN A 28 5.65 51.36 9.49
C ASN A 28 4.21 50.97 9.16
N LEU A 29 3.27 51.81 9.59
CA LEU A 29 1.86 51.78 9.21
C LEU A 29 1.75 52.06 7.71
N VAL A 30 1.81 50.99 6.92
CA VAL A 30 1.37 51.00 5.52
C VAL A 30 -0.15 51.09 5.58
N GLU A 31 -0.71 52.10 4.91
CA GLU A 31 -2.16 52.30 4.73
C GLU A 31 -2.83 50.97 4.42
N GLU A 32 -3.70 50.54 5.34
CA GLU A 32 -4.61 49.40 5.17
C GLU A 32 -5.57 49.76 4.04
N ALA A 33 -5.18 49.47 2.80
CA ALA A 33 -6.14 49.27 1.73
C ALA A 33 -7.15 48.24 2.26
N SER A 34 -8.42 48.65 2.37
CA SER A 34 -9.45 47.86 3.02
C SER A 34 -9.45 46.46 2.39
N VAL A 35 -9.39 45.43 3.24
CA VAL A 35 -9.44 44.04 2.79
C VAL A 35 -10.76 43.81 2.03
N GLU A 36 -11.79 44.60 2.34
CA GLU A 36 -13.07 44.67 1.63
C GLU A 36 -12.95 45.14 0.16
N ASP A 37 -12.04 46.04 -0.21
CA ASP A 37 -11.89 46.52 -1.60
C ASP A 37 -11.07 45.57 -2.49
N LEU A 38 -10.20 44.74 -1.91
CA LEU A 38 -9.57 43.60 -2.60
C LEU A 38 -10.53 42.39 -2.73
N ILE A 39 -11.64 42.45 -1.99
CA ILE A 39 -12.81 41.57 -2.06
C ILE A 39 -13.88 42.28 -2.93
N GLY A 40 -13.45 43.04 -3.94
CA GLY A 40 -14.17 43.16 -5.22
C GLY A 40 -14.25 41.79 -5.91
N GLN A 41 -14.90 40.85 -5.22
CA GLN A 41 -15.22 39.49 -5.56
C GLN A 41 -16.28 39.51 -6.64
N ASP A 42 -15.89 39.88 -7.86
CA ASP A 42 -16.40 39.12 -8.98
C ASP A 42 -16.08 37.67 -8.66
N ASP A 43 -17.11 36.92 -8.27
CA ASP A 43 -17.05 35.54 -7.82
C ASP A 43 -16.20 34.77 -8.84
N ILE A 44 -14.94 34.49 -8.49
CA ILE A 44 -13.99 33.81 -9.39
C ILE A 44 -14.61 32.50 -9.88
N THR A 45 -15.50 31.90 -9.09
CA THR A 45 -16.31 30.75 -9.47
C THR A 45 -17.28 31.10 -10.59
N LEU A 46 -18.03 32.20 -10.48
CA LEU A 46 -18.92 32.72 -11.52
C LEU A 46 -18.15 33.11 -12.78
N HIS A 47 -17.02 33.82 -12.66
CA HIS A 47 -16.16 34.17 -13.79
C HIS A 47 -15.64 32.91 -14.50
N ASN A 48 -15.15 31.93 -13.74
CA ASN A 48 -14.69 30.66 -14.28
C ASN A 48 -15.83 29.87 -14.93
N ALA A 49 -17.00 29.87 -14.31
CA ALA A 49 -18.21 29.25 -14.84
C ALA A 49 -18.77 29.99 -16.06
N GLN A 50 -18.42 31.24 -16.32
CA GLN A 50 -18.82 31.96 -17.54
C GLN A 50 -17.80 31.80 -18.66
N ASN A 51 -16.51 31.74 -18.32
CA ASN A 51 -15.42 31.78 -19.29
C ASN A 51 -14.86 30.39 -19.65
N SER A 52 -14.90 29.41 -18.75
CA SER A 52 -14.46 28.04 -19.03
C SER A 52 -15.58 27.21 -19.64
N SER A 53 -15.36 26.63 -20.82
CA SER A 53 -16.29 25.68 -21.43
C SER A 53 -16.49 24.43 -20.57
N LEU A 54 -15.44 24.01 -19.86
CA LEU A 54 -15.45 22.85 -18.97
C LEU A 54 -16.22 23.13 -17.66
N LEU A 55 -16.03 24.31 -17.05
CA LEU A 55 -16.71 24.66 -15.80
C LEU A 55 -18.15 25.14 -16.01
N ARG A 56 -18.57 25.39 -17.26
CA ARG A 56 -19.98 25.56 -17.65
C ARG A 56 -20.79 24.28 -17.63
N LEU A 57 -20.13 23.13 -17.71
CA LEU A 57 -20.83 21.86 -17.75
C LEU A 57 -21.52 21.58 -16.40
N PRO A 58 -22.65 20.87 -16.41
CA PRO A 58 -23.24 20.28 -15.21
C PRO A 58 -22.22 19.47 -14.42
N ALA A 59 -22.34 19.47 -13.09
CA ALA A 59 -21.39 18.83 -12.20
C ALA A 59 -21.22 17.34 -12.51
N GLU A 60 -22.28 16.67 -12.95
CA GLU A 60 -22.30 15.24 -13.30
C GLU A 60 -21.40 14.95 -14.51
N LEU A 61 -21.43 15.82 -15.53
CA LEU A 61 -20.56 15.69 -16.70
C LEU A 61 -19.10 15.98 -16.31
N ARG A 62 -18.86 16.95 -15.42
CA ARG A 62 -17.51 17.22 -14.89
C ARG A 62 -16.98 16.03 -14.11
N GLU A 63 -17.78 15.42 -13.24
CA GLU A 63 -17.42 14.20 -12.51
C GLU A 63 -17.05 13.05 -13.45
N GLN A 64 -17.81 12.86 -14.54
CA GLN A 64 -17.46 11.87 -15.58
C GLN A 64 -16.13 12.19 -16.25
N ILE A 65 -15.90 13.46 -16.61
CA ILE A 65 -14.64 13.92 -17.21
C ILE A 65 -13.48 13.70 -16.24
N TRP A 66 -13.63 14.05 -14.97
CA TRP A 66 -12.60 13.85 -13.95
C TRP A 66 -12.34 12.38 -13.65
N THR A 67 -13.39 11.55 -13.63
CA THR A 67 -13.26 10.09 -13.48
C THR A 67 -12.50 9.49 -14.66
N TYR A 68 -12.79 9.93 -15.88
CA TYR A 68 -12.03 9.50 -17.06
C TYR A 68 -10.58 10.02 -17.04
N ALA A 69 -10.40 11.29 -16.67
CA ALA A 69 -9.11 11.97 -16.73
C ALA A 69 -8.18 11.63 -15.57
N PHE A 70 -8.69 11.17 -14.43
CA PHE A 70 -7.88 10.95 -13.23
C PHE A 70 -8.26 9.70 -12.44
N GLY A 71 -9.48 9.19 -12.60
CA GLY A 71 -9.97 8.05 -11.83
C GLY A 71 -9.54 6.70 -12.39
N ASN A 72 -9.88 5.64 -11.64
CA ASN A 72 -9.65 4.24 -12.02
C ASN A 72 -8.19 3.90 -12.39
N ARG A 73 -7.24 4.61 -11.80
CA ARG A 73 -5.80 4.37 -11.97
C ARG A 73 -5.28 3.52 -10.84
N THR A 74 -4.14 2.87 -11.07
CA THR A 74 -3.31 2.34 -10.00
C THR A 74 -2.07 3.24 -9.87
N LEU A 75 -1.86 3.80 -8.69
CA LEU A 75 -0.68 4.62 -8.39
C LEU A 75 0.20 3.90 -7.37
N HIS A 76 1.51 4.02 -7.56
CA HIS A 76 2.54 3.51 -6.67
C HIS A 76 3.21 4.67 -5.94
N PRO A 77 2.85 4.92 -4.67
CA PRO A 77 3.67 5.76 -3.81
C PRO A 77 5.02 5.10 -3.60
N ASP A 78 6.09 5.85 -3.78
CA ASP A 78 7.45 5.46 -3.49
C ASP A 78 8.06 6.42 -2.49
N SER A 79 8.86 5.89 -1.58
CA SER A 79 9.52 6.68 -0.55
C SER A 79 10.99 6.82 -0.87
N SER A 80 11.50 8.03 -0.73
CA SER A 80 12.95 8.30 -0.71
C SER A 80 13.71 7.53 0.38
N ARG A 81 13.03 6.91 1.36
CA ARG A 81 13.67 6.01 2.34
C ARG A 81 14.06 4.69 1.67
N LYS A 82 15.36 4.51 1.49
CA LYS A 82 15.94 3.31 0.83
C LYS A 82 15.98 2.06 1.72
N PHE A 83 16.05 2.22 3.04
CA PHE A 83 16.27 1.11 3.97
C PHE A 83 15.47 1.22 5.27
N TYR A 84 15.25 0.06 5.91
CA TYR A 84 14.69 -0.02 7.25
C TYR A 84 15.57 0.70 8.27
N GLY A 85 14.95 1.43 9.21
CA GLY A 85 15.63 2.06 10.33
C GLY A 85 16.15 3.48 10.08
N HIS A 86 16.01 4.03 8.87
CA HIS A 86 16.27 5.45 8.66
C HIS A 86 15.23 6.30 9.43
N PRO A 87 15.66 7.12 10.40
CA PRO A 87 14.75 7.98 11.14
C PRO A 87 14.19 9.07 10.23
N GLY A 88 12.96 9.49 10.51
CA GLY A 88 12.29 10.58 9.81
C GLY A 88 11.25 10.11 8.79
N ARG A 89 10.72 11.11 8.07
CA ARG A 89 9.69 10.94 7.03
C ARG A 89 10.35 11.07 5.67
N GLY A 90 10.14 10.09 4.80
CA GLY A 90 10.57 10.17 3.41
C GLY A 90 9.71 11.15 2.61
N THR A 91 10.30 11.82 1.64
CA THR A 91 9.56 12.44 0.53
C THR A 91 8.93 11.34 -0.30
N LEU A 92 7.66 11.52 -0.67
CA LEU A 92 6.93 10.62 -1.55
C LEU A 92 7.00 11.11 -2.99
N THR A 93 7.24 10.17 -3.89
CA THR A 93 6.96 10.31 -5.32
C THR A 93 5.87 9.32 -5.71
N PHE A 94 5.17 9.58 -6.80
CA PHE A 94 4.09 8.72 -7.27
C PHE A 94 4.37 8.28 -8.69
N TYR A 95 4.12 7.02 -8.98
CA TYR A 95 4.26 6.47 -10.33
C TYR A 95 2.95 5.82 -10.76
N ARG A 96 2.56 6.02 -12.00
CA ARG A 96 1.42 5.33 -12.57
C ARG A 96 1.78 3.88 -12.87
N CYS A 97 0.94 2.95 -12.43
CA CYS A 97 1.05 1.56 -12.84
C CYS A 97 0.78 1.44 -14.34
N GLN A 98 1.62 0.70 -15.05
CA GLN A 98 1.47 0.46 -16.49
C GLN A 98 1.50 -1.02 -16.82
N GLU A 99 1.15 -1.83 -15.84
CA GLU A 99 0.74 -3.19 -16.15
C GLU A 99 -0.49 -3.13 -17.08
N PRO A 100 -0.53 -4.00 -18.11
CA PRO A 100 -1.59 -3.97 -19.11
C PRO A 100 -2.95 -4.41 -18.56
N HIS A 101 -2.97 -5.02 -17.38
CA HIS A 101 -4.14 -5.60 -16.74
C HIS A 101 -4.30 -5.02 -15.34
N SER A 102 -5.55 -4.78 -14.95
CA SER A 102 -5.94 -4.46 -13.59
C SER A 102 -5.77 -5.67 -12.66
N ASP A 103 -5.70 -5.41 -11.36
CA ASP A 103 -5.62 -6.47 -10.34
C ASP A 103 -6.78 -7.49 -10.44
N ALA A 104 -7.98 -7.03 -10.78
CA ALA A 104 -9.15 -7.87 -10.96
C ALA A 104 -9.03 -8.80 -12.17
N GLU A 105 -8.53 -8.29 -13.30
CA GLU A 105 -8.27 -9.09 -14.49
C GLU A 105 -7.16 -10.11 -14.24
N VAL A 106 -6.08 -9.72 -13.57
CA VAL A 106 -5.00 -10.65 -13.20
C VAL A 106 -5.51 -11.75 -12.28
N TYR A 107 -6.35 -11.40 -11.30
CA TYR A 107 -6.98 -12.40 -10.44
C TYR A 107 -7.85 -13.36 -11.24
N ALA A 108 -8.70 -12.87 -12.15
CA ALA A 108 -9.53 -13.72 -13.00
C ALA A 108 -8.69 -14.66 -13.89
N MET A 109 -7.60 -14.16 -14.47
CA MET A 109 -6.64 -14.99 -15.22
C MET A 109 -6.00 -16.06 -14.35
N SER A 110 -5.68 -15.76 -13.09
CA SER A 110 -5.09 -16.73 -12.17
C SER A 110 -6.04 -17.91 -11.87
N LEU A 111 -7.36 -17.69 -11.91
CA LEU A 111 -8.34 -18.74 -11.66
C LEU A 111 -8.45 -19.77 -12.80
N GLN A 112 -7.82 -19.52 -13.95
CA GLN A 112 -7.80 -20.47 -15.08
C GLN A 112 -6.92 -21.71 -14.81
N GLY A 113 -6.16 -21.74 -13.72
CA GLY A 113 -5.38 -22.90 -13.33
C GLY A 113 -3.99 -22.95 -13.97
N SER A 114 -3.39 -24.15 -13.96
CA SER A 114 -2.10 -24.41 -14.60
C SER A 114 -2.24 -24.70 -16.08
N ALA A 115 -1.20 -24.40 -16.85
CA ALA A 115 -1.05 -24.97 -18.19
C ALA A 115 -1.05 -26.51 -18.13
N PRO A 116 -1.63 -27.22 -19.12
CA PRO A 116 -1.84 -28.68 -19.08
C PRO A 116 -0.57 -29.51 -18.85
N ASP A 117 0.56 -29.04 -19.37
CA ASP A 117 1.88 -29.67 -19.37
C ASP A 117 2.88 -29.00 -18.42
N ALA A 118 2.50 -27.87 -17.82
CA ALA A 118 3.37 -27.09 -16.95
C ALA A 118 2.65 -26.70 -15.64
N PRO A 119 2.65 -27.59 -14.61
CA PRO A 119 1.94 -27.36 -13.34
C PRO A 119 2.45 -26.15 -12.53
N TYR A 120 3.57 -25.56 -12.93
CA TYR A 120 4.17 -24.37 -12.32
C TYR A 120 3.93 -23.08 -13.13
N SER A 121 3.30 -23.18 -14.30
CA SER A 121 2.96 -22.05 -15.17
C SER A 121 1.45 -21.84 -15.17
N TRP A 122 1.00 -20.60 -15.15
CA TRP A 122 -0.44 -20.29 -15.30
C TRP A 122 -0.92 -20.68 -16.70
N ALA A 123 -2.19 -21.08 -16.81
CA ALA A 123 -2.83 -21.38 -18.09
C ALA A 123 -2.98 -20.11 -18.96
N ALA A 124 -3.26 -18.98 -18.32
CA ALA A 124 -3.34 -17.68 -19.00
C ALA A 124 -1.94 -17.20 -19.41
N GLU A 125 -1.61 -17.31 -20.70
CA GLU A 125 -0.32 -16.88 -21.25
C GLU A 125 -0.04 -15.39 -21.00
N SER A 126 -1.08 -14.55 -21.04
CA SER A 126 -1.02 -13.12 -20.76
C SER A 126 -0.61 -12.78 -19.31
N MET A 127 -0.60 -13.75 -18.40
CA MET A 127 -0.03 -13.54 -17.07
C MET A 127 1.49 -13.45 -17.09
N VAL A 128 2.16 -13.86 -18.17
CA VAL A 128 3.61 -13.71 -18.35
C VAL A 128 3.89 -12.66 -19.42
N GLN A 129 4.56 -11.57 -19.03
CA GLN A 129 5.05 -10.55 -19.94
C GLN A 129 6.51 -10.24 -19.62
N ASP A 130 7.38 -10.32 -20.64
CA ASP A 130 8.83 -10.06 -20.51
C ASP A 130 9.50 -10.79 -19.33
N ASP A 131 9.28 -12.11 -19.21
CA ASP A 131 9.78 -12.96 -18.12
C ASP A 131 9.28 -12.57 -16.71
N ARG A 132 8.17 -11.82 -16.60
CA ARG A 132 7.57 -11.40 -15.34
C ARG A 132 6.09 -11.71 -15.28
N TRP A 133 5.59 -11.88 -14.07
CA TRP A 133 4.16 -12.02 -13.84
C TRP A 133 3.49 -10.65 -13.86
N VAL A 134 2.44 -10.50 -14.66
CA VAL A 134 1.52 -9.36 -14.55
C VAL A 134 0.80 -9.41 -13.20
N GLY A 135 0.45 -8.26 -12.63
CA GLY A 135 -0.11 -8.12 -11.28
C GLY A 135 0.92 -8.21 -10.17
N SER A 136 2.23 -8.22 -10.49
CA SER A 136 3.27 -8.26 -9.45
C SER A 136 3.59 -6.88 -8.89
N HIS A 137 3.18 -5.80 -9.58
CA HIS A 137 3.50 -4.41 -9.25
C HIS A 137 4.99 -4.22 -8.96
N GLY A 138 5.82 -4.91 -9.73
CA GLY A 138 7.26 -4.97 -9.52
C GLY A 138 7.98 -3.64 -9.81
N THR A 139 9.30 -3.65 -9.67
CA THR A 139 10.16 -2.47 -9.82
C THR A 139 10.02 -1.72 -11.16
N ARG A 140 9.51 -2.36 -12.22
CA ARG A 140 9.29 -1.70 -13.52
C ARG A 140 8.22 -0.61 -13.44
N CYS A 141 7.20 -0.76 -12.60
CA CYS A 141 6.22 0.31 -12.37
C CYS A 141 6.87 1.57 -11.76
N LEU A 142 7.97 1.39 -11.02
CA LEU A 142 8.73 2.48 -10.38
C LEU A 142 9.83 3.07 -11.27
N MET A 143 10.13 2.47 -12.43
CA MET A 143 11.14 2.98 -13.37
C MET A 143 10.59 4.10 -14.27
N GLN A 144 9.33 4.48 -14.10
CA GLN A 144 8.69 5.50 -14.91
C GLN A 144 8.97 6.90 -14.42
N LYS A 145 8.61 7.90 -15.23
CA LYS A 145 8.65 9.29 -14.80
C LYS A 145 7.67 9.47 -13.63
N ALA A 146 8.13 10.11 -12.57
CA ALA A 146 7.25 10.47 -11.47
C ALA A 146 6.09 11.34 -11.99
N GLU A 147 4.89 11.01 -11.55
CA GLU A 147 3.67 11.76 -11.81
C GLU A 147 3.23 12.51 -10.55
N ASN A 148 2.45 13.57 -10.75
CA ASN A 148 1.73 14.19 -9.65
C ASN A 148 0.53 13.31 -9.30
N ALA A 149 0.44 12.84 -8.06
CA ALA A 149 -0.75 12.11 -7.59
C ALA A 149 -1.99 13.00 -7.43
N THR A 150 -1.83 14.31 -7.52
CA THR A 150 -2.92 15.27 -7.40
C THR A 150 -3.30 15.84 -8.76
N ALA A 151 -4.54 16.29 -8.87
CA ALA A 151 -4.96 17.09 -10.01
C ALA A 151 -4.04 18.33 -10.14
N PRO A 152 -3.65 18.73 -11.35
CA PRO A 152 -2.89 19.95 -11.54
C PRO A 152 -3.68 21.13 -10.95
N ALA A 153 -3.03 21.99 -10.18
CA ALA A 153 -3.67 23.14 -9.55
C ALA A 153 -3.91 24.28 -10.56
N VAL A 154 -4.71 24.02 -11.61
CA VAL A 154 -5.07 25.01 -12.64
C VAL A 154 -6.06 26.03 -12.08
N CYS A 155 -7.10 25.56 -11.39
CA CYS A 155 -8.01 26.40 -10.62
C CYS A 155 -8.51 25.65 -9.37
N LYS A 156 -8.97 26.41 -8.37
CA LYS A 156 -9.44 25.85 -7.09
C LYS A 156 -10.61 24.88 -7.29
N GLN A 157 -11.56 25.23 -8.15
CA GLN A 157 -12.75 24.41 -8.42
C GLN A 157 -12.38 23.05 -9.00
N MET A 158 -11.60 23.01 -10.08
CA MET A 158 -11.12 21.78 -10.68
C MET A 158 -10.34 20.93 -9.67
N TYR A 159 -9.45 21.56 -8.89
CA TYR A 159 -8.67 20.86 -7.88
C TYR A 159 -9.58 20.14 -6.89
N HIS A 160 -10.57 20.82 -6.31
CA HIS A 160 -11.47 20.22 -5.32
C HIS A 160 -12.36 19.13 -5.90
N GLU A 161 -12.92 19.33 -7.10
CA GLU A 161 -13.77 18.34 -7.77
C GLU A 161 -12.98 17.08 -8.15
N ALA A 162 -11.80 17.24 -8.75
CA ALA A 162 -10.99 16.11 -9.19
C ALA A 162 -10.29 15.39 -8.03
N GLU A 163 -9.91 16.09 -6.96
CA GLU A 163 -9.20 15.51 -5.82
C GLU A 163 -10.03 14.40 -5.15
N GLU A 164 -11.31 14.63 -4.89
CA GLU A 164 -12.17 13.60 -4.30
C GLU A 164 -12.25 12.34 -5.17
N ILE A 165 -12.41 12.52 -6.49
CA ILE A 165 -12.47 11.43 -7.46
C ILE A 165 -11.16 10.65 -7.49
N ILE A 166 -10.01 11.34 -7.50
CA ILE A 166 -8.69 10.72 -7.44
C ILE A 166 -8.59 9.83 -6.21
N TRP A 167 -8.84 10.36 -5.01
CA TRP A 167 -8.70 9.59 -3.77
C TRP A 167 -9.66 8.41 -3.70
N LYS A 168 -10.90 8.58 -4.18
CA LYS A 168 -11.96 7.58 -4.13
C LYS A 168 -11.77 6.44 -5.11
N THR A 169 -11.34 6.73 -6.34
CA THR A 169 -11.33 5.76 -7.44
C THR A 169 -9.94 5.21 -7.77
N THR A 170 -8.87 5.80 -7.26
CA THR A 170 -7.51 5.30 -7.45
C THR A 170 -7.24 4.09 -6.55
N THR A 171 -6.65 3.04 -7.11
CA THR A 171 -6.03 1.96 -6.36
C THR A 171 -4.63 2.38 -5.93
N TRP A 172 -4.41 2.48 -4.62
CA TRP A 172 -3.08 2.81 -4.08
C TRP A 172 -2.30 1.53 -3.83
N SER A 173 -1.25 1.32 -4.63
CA SER A 173 -0.45 0.10 -4.64
C SER A 173 0.90 0.27 -3.95
N PHE A 174 1.14 -0.52 -2.92
CA PHE A 174 2.31 -0.43 -2.06
C PHE A 174 3.14 -1.71 -2.12
N ALA A 175 4.33 -1.60 -2.71
CA ALA A 175 5.34 -2.66 -2.69
C ALA A 175 6.32 -2.55 -1.51
N SER A 176 6.23 -1.48 -0.73
CA SER A 176 7.14 -1.18 0.38
C SER A 176 6.36 -0.71 1.62
N PRO A 177 6.64 -1.26 2.81
CA PRO A 177 6.04 -0.79 4.05
C PRO A 177 6.41 0.66 4.38
N PHE A 178 7.57 1.16 3.90
CA PHE A 178 8.01 2.53 4.16
C PHE A 178 7.23 3.55 3.34
N ALA A 179 6.96 3.22 2.08
CA ALA A 179 6.10 4.03 1.23
C ALA A 179 4.71 4.15 1.84
N PHE A 180 4.14 3.05 2.33
CA PHE A 180 2.86 3.08 3.04
C PHE A 180 2.92 3.95 4.31
N GLN A 181 3.95 3.78 5.16
CA GLN A 181 4.12 4.59 6.37
C GLN A 181 4.25 6.10 6.09
N ASP A 182 5.04 6.48 5.09
CA ASP A 182 5.20 7.89 4.73
C ASP A 182 3.93 8.44 4.11
N PHE A 183 3.23 7.64 3.31
CA PHE A 183 1.94 7.96 2.72
C PHE A 183 0.91 8.29 3.79
N VAL A 184 0.69 7.39 4.76
CA VAL A 184 -0.32 7.63 5.81
C VAL A 184 0.05 8.80 6.74
N ARG A 185 1.34 9.17 6.80
CA ARG A 185 1.83 10.33 7.58
C ARG A 185 1.84 11.62 6.77
N THR A 186 1.49 11.59 5.49
CA THR A 186 1.56 12.75 4.63
C THR A 186 0.37 13.67 4.81
N PRO A 187 0.58 14.97 5.16
CA PRO A 187 -0.48 15.95 5.20
C PRO A 187 -1.20 16.01 3.86
N GLY A 188 -2.53 16.08 3.90
CA GLY A 188 -3.37 16.11 2.71
C GLY A 188 -3.80 14.73 2.20
N VAL A 189 -3.24 13.63 2.71
CA VAL A 189 -3.73 12.29 2.35
C VAL A 189 -5.12 12.07 2.94
N LYS A 190 -6.10 11.82 2.07
CA LYS A 190 -7.51 11.60 2.45
C LYS A 190 -7.80 10.11 2.64
N LEU A 191 -7.20 9.50 3.67
CA LEU A 191 -7.33 8.05 3.93
C LEU A 191 -8.81 7.59 4.02
N HIS A 192 -9.68 8.43 4.58
CA HIS A 192 -11.11 8.17 4.70
C HIS A 192 -11.84 8.09 3.35
N LEU A 193 -11.25 8.53 2.24
CA LEU A 193 -11.83 8.41 0.89
C LEU A 193 -11.33 7.18 0.14
N ILE A 194 -10.22 6.57 0.56
CA ILE A 194 -9.60 5.46 -0.18
C ILE A 194 -10.54 4.25 -0.17
N THR A 195 -10.98 3.80 -1.35
CA THR A 195 -11.88 2.65 -1.48
C THR A 195 -11.17 1.35 -1.87
N GLN A 196 -9.96 1.44 -2.42
CA GLN A 196 -9.15 0.30 -2.88
C GLN A 196 -7.68 0.45 -2.47
N LEU A 197 -7.11 -0.61 -1.90
CA LEU A 197 -5.68 -0.75 -1.67
C LEU A 197 -5.13 -1.96 -2.42
N SER A 198 -3.86 -1.88 -2.83
CA SER A 198 -3.08 -3.01 -3.31
C SER A 198 -1.80 -3.13 -2.49
N ILE A 199 -1.51 -4.31 -1.94
CA ILE A 199 -0.38 -4.55 -1.04
C ILE A 199 0.43 -5.72 -1.60
N VAL A 200 1.70 -5.46 -1.89
CA VAL A 200 2.64 -6.49 -2.35
C VAL A 200 3.51 -6.94 -1.18
N LEU A 201 3.33 -8.19 -0.79
CA LEU A 201 4.17 -8.90 0.16
C LEU A 201 5.31 -9.58 -0.57
N ASP A 202 6.40 -8.83 -0.77
CA ASP A 202 7.69 -9.37 -1.24
C ASP A 202 8.60 -9.68 -0.05
N HIS A 203 9.47 -10.70 -0.16
CA HIS A 203 10.37 -11.10 0.93
C HIS A 203 11.32 -9.97 1.35
N ARG A 204 11.63 -9.05 0.44
CA ARG A 204 12.47 -7.86 0.73
C ARG A 204 11.77 -6.87 1.65
N GLY A 205 10.44 -6.83 1.60
CA GLY A 205 9.60 -5.86 2.31
C GLY A 205 8.87 -6.42 3.52
N LEU A 206 9.01 -7.71 3.84
CA LEU A 206 8.30 -8.32 4.98
C LEU A 206 8.59 -7.63 6.30
N HIS A 207 9.83 -7.20 6.49
CA HIS A 207 10.22 -6.46 7.67
C HIS A 207 9.63 -5.05 7.62
N GLY A 208 8.71 -4.76 8.55
CA GLY A 208 8.14 -3.44 8.73
C GLY A 208 6.68 -3.33 8.34
N TRP A 209 6.08 -4.31 7.66
CA TRP A 209 4.64 -4.31 7.40
C TRP A 209 3.83 -4.33 8.70
N GLU A 210 4.32 -5.03 9.73
CA GLU A 210 3.77 -5.03 11.08
C GLU A 210 3.76 -3.64 11.74
N ASN A 211 4.74 -2.79 11.38
CA ASN A 211 4.84 -1.42 11.88
C ASN A 211 4.09 -0.43 10.98
N ALA A 212 3.84 -0.79 9.71
CA ALA A 212 3.17 0.04 8.73
C ALA A 212 1.64 -0.09 8.82
N LEU A 213 1.14 -1.33 8.88
CA LEU A 213 -0.28 -1.67 8.94
C LEU A 213 -0.74 -1.82 10.39
N THR A 214 -0.64 -0.73 11.15
CA THR A 214 -1.14 -0.71 12.52
C THR A 214 -2.68 -0.69 12.53
N PRO A 215 -3.33 -1.15 13.62
CA PRO A 215 -4.79 -1.05 13.74
C PRO A 215 -5.32 0.38 13.56
N GLY A 216 -4.59 1.38 14.05
CA GLY A 216 -4.99 2.79 13.90
C GLY A 216 -4.92 3.26 12.44
N THR A 217 -3.89 2.82 11.71
CA THR A 217 -3.72 3.17 10.30
C THR A 217 -4.80 2.53 9.43
N VAL A 218 -5.05 1.23 9.60
CA VAL A 218 -6.10 0.53 8.83
C VAL A 218 -7.50 1.08 9.17
N ALA A 219 -7.78 1.36 10.44
CA ALA A 219 -9.05 1.95 10.86
C ALA A 219 -9.28 3.39 10.34
N SER A 220 -8.22 4.10 9.90
CA SER A 220 -8.36 5.42 9.30
C SER A 220 -8.86 5.38 7.84
N CYS A 221 -8.78 4.22 7.19
CA CYS A 221 -9.31 3.97 5.85
C CYS A 221 -10.79 3.55 5.91
N THR A 222 -11.64 4.42 6.45
CA THR A 222 -13.06 4.10 6.77
C THR A 222 -13.91 3.74 5.55
N SER A 223 -13.54 4.17 4.35
CA SER A 223 -14.24 3.85 3.09
C SER A 223 -13.63 2.67 2.32
N LEU A 224 -12.64 1.99 2.90
CA LEU A 224 -11.97 0.88 2.24
C LEU A 224 -12.93 -0.32 2.12
N VAL A 225 -13.21 -0.71 0.88
CA VAL A 225 -14.14 -1.81 0.56
C VAL A 225 -13.49 -2.88 -0.32
N GLY A 226 -12.25 -2.68 -0.77
CA GLY A 226 -11.51 -3.64 -1.57
C GLY A 226 -10.02 -3.67 -1.25
N LEU A 227 -9.44 -4.86 -1.32
CA LEU A 227 -8.03 -5.12 -1.06
C LEU A 227 -7.48 -6.10 -2.10
N ASN A 228 -6.41 -5.72 -2.79
CA ASN A 228 -5.64 -6.62 -3.65
C ASN A 228 -4.36 -7.01 -2.90
N LEU A 229 -4.27 -8.28 -2.48
CA LEU A 229 -3.11 -8.78 -1.75
C LEU A 229 -2.26 -9.68 -2.65
N ILE A 230 -1.03 -9.25 -2.93
CA ILE A 230 -0.11 -9.98 -3.81
C ILE A 230 1.02 -10.56 -2.96
N MET A 231 1.17 -11.87 -2.98
CA MET A 231 2.16 -12.61 -2.20
C MET A 231 3.21 -13.21 -3.13
N SER A 232 4.44 -12.66 -3.10
CA SER A 232 5.55 -13.18 -3.88
C SER A 232 6.36 -14.19 -3.05
N ILE A 233 6.42 -15.46 -3.45
CA ILE A 233 6.96 -16.58 -2.64
C ILE A 233 8.38 -17.06 -3.02
N SER A 234 9.05 -16.43 -3.99
CA SER A 234 10.27 -16.97 -4.63
C SER A 234 11.57 -17.00 -3.81
N ARG A 235 11.78 -16.16 -2.78
CA ARG A 235 13.01 -16.23 -1.94
C ARG A 235 12.82 -16.69 -0.51
N TRP A 236 11.61 -17.08 -0.16
CA TRP A 236 11.28 -17.55 1.19
C TRP A 236 12.00 -18.86 1.54
N TYR A 237 12.39 -19.62 0.52
CA TYR A 237 13.16 -20.84 0.64
C TYR A 237 14.65 -20.62 0.95
N MET A 238 15.22 -19.45 0.61
CA MET A 238 16.68 -19.25 0.68
C MET A 238 17.18 -18.74 2.03
N VAL A 239 16.41 -17.91 2.74
CA VAL A 239 16.89 -17.21 3.96
C VAL A 239 17.12 -18.17 5.13
N ASN A 240 16.49 -19.35 5.13
CA ASN A 240 16.68 -20.35 6.17
C ASN A 240 17.52 -21.57 5.77
N SER A 241 18.12 -21.61 4.56
CA SER A 241 18.76 -22.82 4.03
C SER A 241 19.80 -23.46 4.97
N ARG A 242 20.61 -22.70 5.73
CA ARG A 242 21.60 -23.32 6.64
C ARG A 242 21.01 -24.02 7.88
N SER A 243 19.86 -23.58 8.37
CA SER A 243 19.12 -24.26 9.46
C SER A 243 18.12 -25.28 8.89
N TYR A 244 17.50 -24.96 7.76
CA TYR A 244 16.54 -25.77 7.04
C TYR A 244 17.16 -27.05 6.47
N SER A 245 18.33 -26.98 5.82
CA SER A 245 19.04 -28.17 5.32
C SER A 245 19.44 -29.11 6.45
N ARG A 246 19.76 -28.59 7.64
CA ARG A 246 20.05 -29.40 8.83
C ARG A 246 18.80 -30.03 9.44
N HIS A 247 17.64 -29.36 9.35
CA HIS A 247 16.37 -29.88 9.86
C HIS A 247 15.74 -30.90 8.91
N ILE A 248 15.76 -30.65 7.59
CA ILE A 248 15.29 -31.61 6.58
C ILE A 248 16.11 -32.89 6.57
N LYS A 249 17.45 -32.79 6.59
CA LYS A 249 18.32 -33.97 6.66
C LYS A 249 18.11 -34.83 7.91
N ARG A 250 17.58 -34.24 8.99
CA ARG A 250 17.31 -34.96 10.24
C ARG A 250 15.95 -35.65 10.27
N MET A 251 15.00 -35.25 9.43
CA MET A 251 13.61 -35.66 9.67
C MET A 251 13.11 -36.84 8.85
N ASN A 252 13.72 -37.25 7.73
CA ASN A 252 13.28 -38.44 6.93
C ASN A 252 11.75 -38.59 6.78
N ARG A 253 10.99 -37.49 6.89
CA ARG A 253 9.53 -37.50 6.90
C ARG A 253 9.07 -37.16 5.50
N PRO A 254 8.06 -37.87 4.98
CA PRO A 254 7.46 -37.53 3.70
C PRO A 254 6.99 -36.08 3.77
N GLN A 255 7.38 -35.30 2.76
CA GLN A 255 6.96 -33.92 2.56
C GLN A 255 5.45 -33.89 2.32
N SER A 256 4.65 -33.89 3.39
CA SER A 256 3.21 -33.71 3.26
C SER A 256 2.90 -32.25 2.97
N ASP A 257 1.86 -32.01 2.17
CA ASP A 257 1.39 -30.67 1.82
C ASP A 257 1.05 -29.81 3.05
N THR A 258 0.65 -30.46 4.15
CA THR A 258 0.37 -29.83 5.43
C THR A 258 1.61 -29.17 6.04
N TRP A 259 2.80 -29.75 5.87
CA TRP A 259 4.04 -29.17 6.41
C TRP A 259 4.41 -27.87 5.70
N TYR A 260 4.22 -27.80 4.38
CA TYR A 260 4.45 -26.58 3.62
C TYR A 260 3.56 -25.44 4.08
N LEU A 261 2.28 -25.73 4.35
CA LEU A 261 1.34 -24.74 4.87
C LEU A 261 1.73 -24.26 6.27
N VAL A 262 2.11 -25.16 7.19
CA VAL A 262 2.56 -24.78 8.54
C VAL A 262 3.83 -23.92 8.49
N GLN A 263 4.80 -24.29 7.65
CA GLN A 263 6.02 -23.52 7.48
C GLN A 263 5.72 -22.14 6.89
N LEU A 264 4.84 -22.09 5.89
CA LEU A 264 4.35 -20.83 5.35
C LEU A 264 3.71 -19.99 6.45
N ILE A 265 2.73 -20.52 7.18
CA ILE A 265 2.03 -19.81 8.26
C ILE A 265 3.01 -19.27 9.31
N SER A 266 4.04 -20.05 9.70
CA SER A 266 5.06 -19.57 10.63
C SER A 266 5.89 -18.40 10.08
N GLN A 267 6.22 -18.42 8.79
CA GLN A 267 6.92 -17.33 8.11
C GLN A 267 6.00 -16.13 7.84
N PHE A 268 4.70 -16.38 7.78
CA PHE A 268 3.62 -15.43 7.57
C PHE A 268 2.91 -15.03 8.87
N HIS A 269 3.60 -15.05 10.02
CA HIS A 269 3.02 -14.51 11.26
C HIS A 269 2.53 -13.06 11.09
N HIS A 270 3.19 -12.29 10.21
CA HIS A 270 2.73 -10.96 9.81
C HIS A 270 1.44 -10.98 8.98
N LEU A 271 1.23 -11.98 8.12
CA LEU A 271 0.01 -12.13 7.34
C LEU A 271 -1.20 -12.34 8.24
N VAL A 272 -1.08 -13.15 9.29
CA VAL A 272 -2.16 -13.37 10.26
C VAL A 272 -2.56 -12.04 10.91
N ASN A 273 -1.57 -11.23 11.31
CA ASN A 273 -1.86 -9.91 11.88
C ASN A 273 -2.45 -8.95 10.86
N LEU A 274 -1.96 -8.96 9.62
CA LEU A 274 -2.49 -8.17 8.50
C LEU A 274 -3.96 -8.51 8.25
N ILE A 275 -4.27 -9.80 8.08
CA ILE A 275 -5.63 -10.30 7.88
C ILE A 275 -6.53 -9.78 9.00
N LYS A 276 -6.14 -9.96 10.27
CA LYS A 276 -6.91 -9.47 11.42
C LYS A 276 -7.17 -7.97 11.38
N GLN A 277 -6.23 -7.15 10.90
CA GLN A 277 -6.48 -5.71 10.77
C GLN A 277 -7.57 -5.41 9.73
N PHE A 278 -7.54 -6.10 8.58
CA PHE A 278 -8.48 -5.88 7.50
C PHE A 278 -9.86 -6.52 7.74
N GLN A 279 -9.94 -7.58 8.53
CA GLN A 279 -11.21 -8.19 8.96
C GLN A 279 -12.13 -7.21 9.72
N HIS A 280 -11.60 -6.10 10.23
CA HIS A 280 -12.41 -5.04 10.86
C HIS A 280 -13.10 -4.10 9.87
N LEU A 281 -12.84 -4.26 8.56
CA LEU A 281 -13.39 -3.44 7.49
C LEU A 281 -14.38 -4.26 6.65
N PRO A 282 -15.44 -3.63 6.10
CA PRO A 282 -16.45 -4.31 5.29
C PRO A 282 -15.94 -4.53 3.86
N LEU A 283 -14.91 -5.37 3.71
CA LEU A 283 -14.37 -5.74 2.40
C LEU A 283 -15.43 -6.49 1.58
N ARG A 284 -15.49 -6.18 0.29
CA ARG A 284 -16.40 -6.81 -0.67
C ARG A 284 -15.67 -7.89 -1.45
N GLU A 285 -16.36 -9.00 -1.70
CA GLU A 285 -15.79 -10.18 -2.36
C GLU A 285 -15.32 -9.88 -3.78
N GLU A 286 -16.10 -9.10 -4.53
CA GLU A 286 -15.82 -8.71 -5.92
C GLU A 286 -14.68 -7.70 -6.05
N ARG A 287 -14.33 -7.01 -4.95
CA ARG A 287 -13.24 -6.04 -4.90
C ARG A 287 -12.00 -6.52 -4.14
N THR A 288 -12.04 -7.75 -3.63
CA THR A 288 -10.96 -8.35 -2.86
C THR A 288 -10.32 -9.48 -3.64
N THR A 289 -9.04 -9.32 -3.95
CA THR A 289 -8.27 -10.32 -4.71
C THR A 289 -7.05 -10.74 -3.90
N VAL A 290 -6.67 -12.00 -4.06
CA VAL A 290 -5.42 -12.52 -3.51
C VAL A 290 -4.69 -13.23 -4.63
N LEU A 291 -3.46 -12.82 -4.90
CA LEU A 291 -2.62 -13.39 -5.93
C LEU A 291 -1.35 -13.93 -5.28
N VAL A 292 -1.00 -15.17 -5.57
CA VAL A 292 0.24 -15.78 -5.08
C VAL A 292 1.14 -16.04 -6.28
N THR A 293 2.30 -15.40 -6.34
CA THR A 293 3.22 -15.47 -7.48
C THR A 293 4.64 -15.82 -7.02
N HIS A 294 5.52 -16.13 -7.97
CA HIS A 294 6.97 -16.19 -7.71
C HIS A 294 7.60 -14.89 -8.26
N GLU A 295 8.62 -14.27 -7.65
CA GLU A 295 9.24 -13.01 -8.18
C GLU A 295 9.75 -13.16 -9.62
N HIS A 296 10.12 -14.37 -10.02
CA HIS A 296 10.63 -14.63 -11.35
C HIS A 296 9.52 -15.30 -12.15
N GLY A 297 9.16 -14.70 -13.28
CA GLY A 297 8.55 -15.47 -14.36
C GLY A 297 9.50 -16.59 -14.79
N PRO A 298 9.06 -17.51 -15.66
CA PRO A 298 9.99 -18.41 -16.31
C PRO A 298 11.00 -17.53 -17.04
N LYS A 299 12.22 -17.39 -16.52
CA LYS A 299 13.28 -16.73 -17.28
C LYS A 299 13.49 -17.58 -18.53
N ILE A 300 13.08 -17.08 -19.70
CA ILE A 300 13.25 -17.83 -20.96
C ILE A 300 14.74 -18.08 -21.26
N HIS A 301 15.64 -17.26 -20.72
CA HIS A 301 17.06 -17.27 -21.09
C HIS A 301 18.05 -17.85 -20.06
N ASP A 302 17.63 -18.11 -18.82
CA ASP A 302 18.48 -18.81 -17.86
C ASP A 302 18.02 -20.26 -17.77
N PRO A 303 18.89 -21.26 -18.04
CA PRO A 303 18.54 -22.64 -17.73
C PRO A 303 18.11 -22.67 -16.25
N PRO A 304 16.96 -23.30 -15.94
CA PRO A 304 16.49 -23.35 -14.57
C PRO A 304 17.65 -23.87 -13.71
N PRO A 305 17.97 -23.22 -12.57
CA PRO A 305 19.04 -23.70 -11.70
C PRO A 305 18.84 -25.20 -11.49
N ALA A 306 19.94 -25.98 -11.57
CA ALA A 306 19.91 -27.45 -11.57
C ALA A 306 19.09 -28.05 -10.41
N ASP A 307 18.87 -27.27 -9.35
CA ASP A 307 17.86 -27.49 -8.33
C ASP A 307 17.08 -26.18 -8.12
N PRO A 308 15.88 -26.01 -8.71
CA PRO A 308 15.10 -24.79 -8.59
C PRO A 308 14.48 -24.57 -7.21
N GLY A 309 14.79 -25.44 -6.24
CA GLY A 309 14.09 -25.52 -4.98
C GLY A 309 12.63 -25.93 -5.18
N PRO A 310 11.90 -26.18 -4.08
CA PRO A 310 10.49 -26.54 -4.17
C PRO A 310 9.66 -25.34 -4.62
N ARG A 311 9.36 -25.26 -5.93
CA ARG A 311 8.36 -24.32 -6.44
C ARG A 311 6.96 -24.80 -5.99
N LEU A 312 6.11 -23.88 -5.54
CA LEU A 312 4.69 -24.15 -5.36
C LEU A 312 4.02 -24.23 -6.74
N SER A 313 3.32 -25.32 -7.02
CA SER A 313 2.51 -25.48 -8.23
C SER A 313 1.38 -24.44 -8.27
N VAL A 314 0.87 -24.12 -9.45
CA VAL A 314 -0.29 -23.22 -9.61
C VAL A 314 -1.50 -23.67 -8.78
N PRO A 315 -1.94 -24.95 -8.79
CA PRO A 315 -3.07 -25.36 -7.96
C PRO A 315 -2.87 -25.08 -6.47
N LYS A 316 -1.65 -25.28 -5.95
CA LYS A 316 -1.32 -24.97 -4.55
C LYS A 316 -1.36 -23.46 -4.27
N ARG A 317 -0.91 -22.64 -5.22
CA ARG A 317 -0.97 -21.17 -5.14
C ARG A 317 -2.41 -20.67 -5.14
N ILE A 318 -3.26 -21.19 -6.03
CA ILE A 318 -4.70 -20.87 -6.08
C ILE A 318 -5.37 -21.25 -4.77
N HIS A 319 -5.13 -22.48 -4.29
CA HIS A 319 -5.71 -22.95 -3.04
C HIS A 319 -5.34 -22.04 -1.86
N MET A 320 -4.06 -21.67 -1.76
CA MET A 320 -3.59 -20.77 -0.72
C MET A 320 -4.19 -19.36 -0.84
N ALA A 321 -4.28 -18.82 -2.06
CA ALA A 321 -4.92 -17.55 -2.32
C ALA A 321 -6.41 -17.59 -1.90
N GLY A 322 -7.11 -18.69 -2.18
CA GLY A 322 -8.48 -18.92 -1.75
C GLY A 322 -8.64 -18.87 -0.23
N ILE A 323 -7.80 -19.59 0.51
CA ILE A 323 -7.81 -19.57 1.99
C ILE A 323 -7.59 -18.15 2.52
N VAL A 324 -6.58 -17.44 2.00
CA VAL A 324 -6.28 -16.08 2.47
C VAL A 324 -7.41 -15.11 2.14
N LYS A 325 -8.02 -15.23 0.96
CA LYS A 325 -9.17 -14.42 0.55
C LYS A 325 -10.38 -14.66 1.46
N GLU A 326 -10.71 -15.92 1.74
CA GLU A 326 -11.78 -16.30 2.66
C GLU A 326 -11.56 -15.69 4.05
N LEU A 327 -10.34 -15.79 4.59
CA LEU A 327 -10.00 -15.19 5.87
C LEU A 327 -10.08 -13.65 5.85
N LEU A 328 -9.72 -12.99 4.75
CA LEU A 328 -9.86 -11.53 4.62
C LEU A 328 -11.33 -11.08 4.60
N LEU A 329 -12.22 -11.89 4.03
CA LEU A 329 -13.65 -11.59 3.90
C LEU A 329 -14.47 -11.94 5.16
N ASP A 330 -13.88 -12.70 6.10
CA ASP A 330 -14.47 -13.00 7.40
C ASP A 330 -14.49 -11.75 8.30
N HIS A 331 -15.52 -10.92 8.12
CA HIS A 331 -15.65 -9.61 8.77
C HIS A 331 -15.99 -9.72 10.26
N HIS A 332 -15.08 -9.20 11.10
CA HIS A 332 -15.21 -9.09 12.55
C HIS A 332 -15.30 -7.62 12.96
N PRO A 333 -16.50 -7.02 13.03
CA PRO A 333 -16.62 -5.60 13.36
C PRO A 333 -15.99 -5.34 14.74
N ARG A 334 -15.16 -4.29 14.81
CA ARG A 334 -14.51 -3.92 16.06
C ARG A 334 -15.59 -3.53 17.06
N ARG A 335 -15.66 -4.25 18.19
CA ARG A 335 -16.49 -3.84 19.32
C ARG A 335 -16.01 -2.46 19.75
N LEU A 336 -16.78 -1.43 19.46
CA LEU A 336 -16.59 -0.11 20.05
C LEU A 336 -16.72 -0.35 21.55
N SER A 337 -15.60 -0.34 22.27
CA SER A 337 -15.62 -0.40 23.73
C SER A 337 -16.48 0.78 24.14
N GLY A 338 -17.72 0.51 24.54
CA GLY A 338 -18.67 1.53 24.93
C GLY A 338 -17.97 2.33 26.01
N ARG A 339 -17.51 3.53 25.65
CA ARG A 339 -16.95 4.46 26.61
C ARG A 339 -18.18 4.87 27.40
N SER A 340 -18.44 4.13 28.47
CA SER A 340 -19.55 4.36 29.39
C SER A 340 -19.49 5.84 29.72
N ARG A 341 -20.46 6.60 29.19
CA ARG A 341 -20.65 7.99 29.55
C ARG A 341 -20.98 7.97 31.04
N ARG A 342 -19.96 8.14 31.88
CA ARG A 342 -20.08 8.47 33.30
C ARG A 342 -19.83 9.95 33.45
#